data_AF-A0A1A9D1Z1-F1
#
_entry.id   AF-A0A1A9D1Z1-F1
#
_cell.length_a   1.000
_cell.length_b   1.000
_cell.length_c   1.000
_cell.angle_alpha   90.00
_cell.angle_beta   90.00
_cell.angle_gamma   90.00
#
_symmetry.space_group_name_H-M   'P 1'
#
loop_
_entity.id
_entity.type
_entity.pdbx_description
1 polymer ?
#
loop_
_entity_poly.entity_id
_entity_poly.type
_entity_poly.pdbx_seq_one_letter_code
_entity_poly.pdbx_strand_id
1 'polypeptide(L)'
;MTTQTDTEPTTDTTPQQVHFEITTTDGATYRKGQAAPTGTITTSTDEDIPVTVQGYELAAGWVEIHLSDGYAIAFPETRVRGAVTRTL
;
A
#
# COMPACT_ATOMS: atom_id res chain seq x y z
N MET A 1 -22.85 -0.41 47.77
CA MET A 1 -21.52 -0.44 47.12
C MET A 1 -21.71 -1.06 45.75
N THR A 2 -21.70 -0.25 44.69
CA THR A 2 -21.81 -0.71 43.30
C THR A 2 -20.44 -0.59 42.66
N THR A 3 -19.78 -1.72 42.46
CA THR A 3 -18.56 -1.83 41.65
C THR A 3 -18.93 -1.64 40.19
N GLN A 4 -18.57 -0.50 39.63
CA GLN A 4 -18.63 -0.22 38.20
C GLN A 4 -17.38 -0.84 37.60
N THR A 5 -17.54 -1.94 36.87
CA THR A 5 -16.49 -2.51 36.04
C THR A 5 -16.26 -1.54 34.89
N ASP A 6 -15.13 -0.83 34.95
CA ASP A 6 -14.60 -0.08 33.83
C ASP A 6 -14.17 -1.10 32.77
N THR A 7 -15.05 -1.36 31.81
CA THR A 7 -14.66 -2.11 30.61
C THR A 7 -13.93 -1.12 29.72
N GLU A 8 -12.61 -1.02 29.89
CA GLU A 8 -11.73 -0.42 28.88
C GLU A 8 -12.13 -0.97 27.50
N PRO A 9 -12.41 -0.13 26.49
CA PRO A 9 -12.50 -0.63 25.13
C PRO A 9 -11.09 -1.04 24.73
N THR A 10 -10.77 -2.32 24.89
CA THR A 10 -9.66 -2.94 24.17
C THR A 10 -9.93 -2.69 22.70
N THR A 11 -9.30 -1.66 22.16
CA THR A 11 -9.27 -1.43 20.72
C THR A 11 -8.40 -2.56 20.20
N ASP A 12 -9.04 -3.68 19.89
CA ASP A 12 -8.45 -4.77 19.12
C ASP A 12 -8.10 -4.17 17.76
N THR A 13 -6.96 -3.49 17.71
CA THR A 13 -6.35 -2.97 16.51
C THR A 13 -5.56 -4.14 15.93
N THR A 14 -6.23 -5.27 15.70
CA THR A 14 -5.72 -6.21 14.72
C THR A 14 -5.63 -5.38 13.43
N PRO A 15 -4.44 -5.16 12.85
CA PRO A 15 -4.36 -4.42 11.61
C PRO A 15 -5.19 -5.19 10.59
N GLN A 16 -6.39 -4.68 10.27
CA GLN A 16 -7.23 -5.25 9.23
C GLN A 16 -6.31 -5.45 8.04
N GLN A 17 -6.10 -6.71 7.63
CA GLN A 17 -5.19 -7.02 6.54
C GLN A 17 -5.86 -6.51 5.27
N VAL A 18 -5.59 -5.24 4.95
CA VAL A 18 -6.07 -4.63 3.70
C VAL A 18 -5.29 -5.28 2.57
N HIS A 19 -5.95 -6.19 1.87
CA HIS A 19 -5.46 -6.68 0.58
C HIS A 19 -5.76 -5.61 -0.45
N PHE A 20 -4.75 -5.16 -1.18
CA PHE A 20 -4.95 -4.33 -2.36
C PHE A 20 -4.14 -4.83 -3.54
N GLU A 21 -4.70 -4.59 -4.72
CA GLU A 21 -4.08 -4.79 -6.01
C GLU A 21 -4.37 -3.59 -6.90
N ILE A 22 -3.33 -2.94 -7.42
CA ILE A 22 -3.45 -1.86 -8.40
C ILE A 22 -2.75 -2.30 -9.68
N THR A 23 -3.51 -2.39 -10.76
CA THR A 23 -2.98 -2.69 -12.10
C THR A 23 -3.02 -1.44 -12.95
N THR A 24 -1.90 -1.15 -13.59
CA THR A 24 -1.71 0.03 -14.45
C THR A 24 -1.94 -0.30 -15.92
N THR A 25 -2.07 0.73 -16.75
CA THR A 25 -2.30 0.62 -18.20
C THR A 25 -1.13 -0.02 -18.95
N ASP A 26 0.09 0.14 -18.46
CA ASP A 26 1.33 -0.48 -18.94
C ASP A 26 1.48 -1.95 -18.49
N GLY A 27 0.55 -2.43 -17.65
CA GLY A 27 0.50 -3.82 -17.20
C GLY A 27 1.25 -4.09 -15.90
N ALA A 28 1.82 -3.07 -15.24
CA ALA A 28 2.43 -3.23 -13.94
C ALA A 28 1.35 -3.42 -12.85
N THR A 29 1.58 -4.40 -11.95
CA THR A 29 0.64 -4.75 -10.88
C THR A 29 1.32 -4.60 -9.51
N TYR A 30 0.76 -3.75 -8.66
CA TYR A 30 1.22 -3.50 -7.29
C TYR A 30 0.32 -4.23 -6.30
N ARG A 31 0.90 -5.04 -5.42
CA ARG A 31 0.17 -5.81 -4.40
C ARG A 31 0.87 -5.69 -3.07
N LYS A 32 0.12 -5.41 -1.99
CA LYS A 32 0.68 -5.38 -0.64
C LYS A 32 1.46 -6.66 -0.31
N GLY A 33 2.69 -6.50 0.20
CA GLY A 33 3.56 -7.61 0.55
C GLY A 33 4.21 -8.32 -0.64
N GLN A 34 4.07 -7.81 -1.86
CA GLN A 34 4.80 -8.29 -3.04
C GLN A 34 5.88 -7.29 -3.44
N ALA A 35 6.91 -7.80 -4.14
CA ALA A 35 7.94 -6.96 -4.72
C ALA A 35 7.31 -5.94 -5.68
N ALA A 36 7.84 -4.72 -5.69
CA ALA A 36 7.47 -3.75 -6.71
C ALA A 36 7.85 -4.29 -8.11
N PRO A 37 7.05 -3.98 -9.15
CA PRO A 37 7.38 -4.37 -10.52
C PRO A 37 8.80 -3.90 -10.91
N THR A 38 9.54 -4.75 -11.64
CA THR A 38 10.89 -4.45 -12.10
C THR A 38 10.92 -3.22 -13.01
N GLY A 39 11.97 -2.39 -12.89
CA GLY A 39 12.13 -1.16 -13.68
C GLY A 39 11.31 0.03 -13.20
N THR A 40 10.58 -0.08 -12.09
CA THR A 40 9.80 1.05 -11.54
C THR A 40 10.60 1.92 -10.56
N ILE A 41 11.76 1.44 -10.12
CA ILE A 41 12.63 2.13 -9.16
C ILE A 41 14.03 2.10 -9.72
N THR A 42 14.48 3.24 -10.22
CA THR A 42 15.87 3.46 -10.56
C THR A 42 16.48 4.23 -9.42
N THR A 43 17.31 3.57 -8.61
CA THR A 43 18.09 4.26 -7.59
C THR A 43 19.28 4.97 -8.23
N SER A 44 19.81 6.00 -7.57
CA SER A 44 20.95 6.79 -8.08
C SER A 44 22.22 5.97 -8.32
N THR A 45 22.24 4.70 -7.88
CA THR A 45 23.34 3.75 -8.01
C THR A 45 23.10 2.68 -9.10
N ASP A 46 22.00 2.74 -9.86
CA ASP A 46 21.58 1.70 -10.83
C ASP A 46 21.46 0.30 -10.19
N GLU A 47 21.33 0.22 -8.87
CA GLU A 47 21.06 -1.03 -8.16
C GLU A 47 19.55 -1.23 -8.07
N ASP A 48 19.07 -2.36 -8.62
CA ASP A 48 17.72 -2.87 -8.39
C ASP A 48 17.59 -3.27 -6.91
N ILE A 49 17.11 -2.34 -6.09
CA ILE A 49 16.83 -2.64 -4.67
C ILE A 49 15.52 -3.43 -4.59
N PRO A 50 15.51 -4.61 -3.95
CA PRO A 50 14.30 -5.39 -3.77
C PRO A 50 13.40 -4.71 -2.73
N VAL A 51 12.52 -3.82 -3.18
CA VAL A 51 11.52 -3.21 -2.30
C VAL A 51 10.18 -3.92 -2.40
N THR A 52 9.44 -3.88 -1.31
CA THR A 52 8.12 -4.50 -1.19
C THR A 52 7.04 -3.44 -1.06
N VAL A 53 5.92 -3.61 -1.76
CA VAL A 53 4.77 -2.72 -1.66
C VAL A 53 4.13 -2.82 -0.27
N GLN A 54 4.00 -1.70 0.43
CA GLN A 54 3.45 -1.60 1.78
C GLN A 54 2.01 -1.07 1.79
N GLY A 55 1.70 -0.16 0.88
CA GLY A 55 0.47 0.60 0.90
C GLY A 55 0.27 1.40 -0.38
N TYR A 56 -0.86 2.07 -0.45
CA TYR A 56 -1.08 3.12 -1.41
C TYR A 56 -1.93 4.22 -0.78
N GLU A 57 -1.82 5.41 -1.34
CA GLU A 57 -2.72 6.53 -1.07
C GLU A 57 -3.20 7.16 -2.38
N LEU A 58 -4.34 7.83 -2.28
CA LEU A 58 -4.93 8.59 -3.37
C LEU A 58 -4.88 10.07 -2.98
N ALA A 59 -4.18 10.87 -3.76
CA ALA A 59 -3.97 12.28 -3.48
C ALA A 59 -4.14 13.10 -4.76
N ALA A 60 -5.17 13.96 -4.80
CA ALA A 60 -5.38 14.95 -5.86
C ALA A 60 -5.29 14.41 -7.30
N GLY A 61 -5.86 13.23 -7.57
CA GLY A 61 -5.83 12.61 -8.90
C GLY A 61 -4.54 11.81 -9.19
N TRP A 62 -3.72 11.58 -8.18
CA TRP A 62 -2.53 10.74 -8.22
C TRP A 62 -2.68 9.55 -7.27
N VAL A 63 -2.08 8.44 -7.69
CA VAL A 63 -1.86 7.26 -6.86
C VAL A 63 -0.42 7.28 -6.43
N GLU A 64 -0.18 7.19 -5.13
CA GLU A 64 1.15 7.00 -4.58
C GLU A 64 1.24 5.61 -3.96
N ILE A 65 2.10 4.76 -4.51
CA ILE A 65 2.39 3.42 -3.98
C ILE A 65 3.54 3.55 -3.00
N HIS A 66 3.27 3.23 -1.73
CA HIS A 66 4.27 3.23 -0.67
C HIS A 66 4.99 1.90 -0.68
N LEU A 67 6.31 1.95 -0.63
CA LEU A 67 7.20 0.79 -0.69
C LEU A 67 7.99 0.68 0.62
N SER A 68 8.70 -0.43 0.79
CA SER A 68 9.64 -0.58 1.89
C SER A 68 10.75 0.47 1.80
N ASP A 69 11.43 0.67 2.93
CA ASP A 69 12.63 1.54 3.00
C ASP A 69 12.34 3.03 2.70
N GLY A 70 11.08 3.45 2.76
CA GLY A 70 10.66 4.83 2.58
C GLY A 70 10.54 5.28 1.13
N TYR A 71 10.63 4.36 0.17
CA TYR A 71 10.43 4.66 -1.25
C TYR A 71 8.94 4.78 -1.58
N ALA A 72 8.63 5.60 -2.59
CA ALA A 72 7.29 5.73 -3.13
C ALA A 72 7.32 5.86 -4.65
N ILE A 73 6.29 5.32 -5.31
CA ILE A 73 6.06 5.49 -6.75
C ILE A 73 4.74 6.24 -6.92
N ALA A 74 4.79 7.43 -7.50
CA ALA A 74 3.60 8.22 -7.81
C ALA A 74 3.28 8.19 -9.31
N PHE A 75 2.02 7.97 -9.66
CA PHE A 75 1.53 8.06 -11.04
C PHE A 75 0.10 8.63 -11.09
N PRO A 76 -0.31 9.25 -12.20
CA PRO A 76 -1.66 9.80 -12.29
C PRO A 76 -2.69 8.67 -12.24
N GLU A 77 -3.85 8.90 -11.59
CA GLU A 77 -4.94 7.94 -11.49
C GLU A 77 -5.42 7.44 -12.87
N THR A 78 -5.24 8.25 -13.92
CA THR A 78 -5.54 7.86 -15.31
C THR A 78 -4.71 6.68 -15.82
N ARG A 79 -3.58 6.35 -15.17
CA ARG A 79 -2.80 5.14 -15.45
C ARG A 79 -3.35 3.90 -14.77
N VAL A 80 -4.31 4.01 -13.86
CA VAL A 80 -4.94 2.85 -13.22
C VAL A 80 -5.92 2.22 -14.20
N ARG A 81 -5.63 0.97 -14.58
CA ARG A 81 -6.54 0.14 -15.36
C ARG A 81 -7.55 -0.58 -14.47
N GLY A 82 -7.14 -0.94 -13.26
CA GLY A 82 -8.02 -1.59 -12.28
C GLY A 82 -7.45 -1.53 -10.87
N ALA A 83 -8.32 -1.40 -9.89
CA ALA A 83 -7.97 -1.44 -8.48
C ALA A 83 -8.92 -2.37 -7.73
N VAL A 84 -8.38 -3.23 -6.88
CA VAL A 84 -9.14 -4.12 -5.98
C VAL A 84 -8.65 -3.88 -4.57
N THR A 85 -9.56 -3.54 -3.67
CA THR A 85 -9.27 -3.37 -2.23
C THR A 85 -10.25 -4.20 -1.42
N ARG A 86 -9.72 -5.05 -0.53
CA ARG A 86 -10.50 -5.88 0.39
C ARG A 86 -10.00 -5.66 1.81
N THR A 87 -10.90 -5.17 2.66
CA THR A 87 -10.73 -5.17 4.12
C THR A 87 -11.14 -6.54 4.65
N LEU A 88 -10.18 -7.30 5.18
CA LEU A 88 -10.40 -8.59 5.84
C LEU A 88 -10.53 -8.42 7.35
#